data_AF-A0A365ZSD8-F1
#
_entry.id   AF-A0A365ZSD8-F1
#
_cell.length_a   1.000
_cell.length_b   1.000
_cell.length_c   1.000
_cell.angle_alpha   90.00
_cell.angle_beta   90.00
_cell.angle_gamma   90.00
#
_symmetry.space_group_name_H-M   'P 1'
#
loop_
_entity.id
_entity.type
_entity.pdbx_description
1 polymer ?
#
loop_
_entity_poly.entity_id
_entity_poly.type
_entity_poly.pdbx_seq_one_letter_code
_entity_poly.pdbx_strand_id
1 'polypeptide(L)'
;MALGRRDEAGPWLLAPVPHGAAFDPASPGTVSAPLGTSVPVAAAARFQQMALLGLNRAPAGTGCTGALVLGSGPVALGCVLELRRRGAAEVRVVTSRERPPIATVPGVECLRHEGAGTADTVIDTTGAPERALPLLAPGGVLGLLGTPFPRAELPALAVHRNGWTVVGMQELAPAAPDAYRSAYATAAAWLTENVGPGVVARWCRIVPGSLAPEVFRQLRDGGRLAEPVVIFDWEAE
;
A
#
# COMPACT_ATOMS: atom_id res chain seq x y z
N MET A 1 10.74 -7.89 1.82
CA MET A 1 10.09 -8.95 1.03
C MET A 1 11.00 -9.30 -0.13
N ALA A 2 11.07 -10.58 -0.46
CA ALA A 2 11.74 -11.10 -1.66
C ALA A 2 10.73 -11.85 -2.52
N LEU A 3 10.90 -11.76 -3.84
CA LEU A 3 10.17 -12.55 -4.83
C LEU A 3 11.12 -13.56 -5.44
N GLY A 4 10.65 -14.78 -5.64
CA GLY A 4 11.41 -15.83 -6.32
C GLY A 4 10.49 -16.91 -6.87
N ARG A 5 11.05 -17.87 -7.61
CA ARG A 5 10.36 -19.08 -8.05
C ARG A 5 11.22 -20.30 -7.73
N ARG A 6 10.59 -21.46 -7.56
CA ARG A 6 11.33 -22.73 -7.42
C ARG A 6 11.70 -23.33 -8.78
N ASP A 7 10.93 -22.99 -9.80
CA ASP A 7 11.00 -23.43 -11.18
C ASP A 7 10.59 -22.26 -12.11
N GLU A 8 11.21 -22.13 -13.28
CA GLU A 8 10.93 -21.01 -14.20
C GLU A 8 9.45 -20.94 -14.61
N ALA A 9 8.83 -22.11 -14.78
CA ALA A 9 7.42 -22.25 -15.16
C ALA A 9 6.43 -22.09 -13.99
N GLY A 10 6.91 -22.05 -12.74
CA GLY A 10 6.03 -22.00 -11.57
C GLY A 10 5.54 -20.61 -11.20
N PRO A 11 4.68 -20.53 -10.19
CA PRO A 11 4.19 -19.26 -9.69
C PRO A 11 5.28 -18.47 -8.95
N TRP A 12 5.19 -17.14 -8.98
CA TRP A 12 5.99 -16.31 -8.07
C TRP A 12 5.62 -16.60 -6.61
N LEU A 13 6.63 -16.75 -5.78
CA LEU A 13 6.54 -16.87 -4.34
C LEU A 13 7.00 -15.55 -3.71
N LEU A 14 6.23 -15.07 -2.73
CA LEU A 14 6.51 -13.83 -2.02
C LEU A 14 6.77 -14.16 -0.56
N ALA A 15 8.04 -14.06 -0.16
CA ALA A 15 8.48 -14.37 1.19
C ALA A 15 8.58 -13.10 2.05
N PRO A 16 8.02 -13.08 3.27
CA PRO A 16 8.10 -11.94 4.18
C PRO A 16 9.47 -11.89 4.89
N VAL A 17 10.54 -11.73 4.12
CA VAL A 17 11.90 -11.59 4.66
C VAL A 17 12.29 -10.11 4.81
N PRO A 18 13.19 -9.77 5.77
CA PRO A 18 13.78 -8.43 5.88
C PRO A 18 14.37 -7.94 4.56
N HIS A 19 14.42 -6.63 4.35
CA HIS A 19 15.02 -6.07 3.15
C HIS A 19 16.49 -6.47 3.03
N GLY A 20 16.89 -7.03 1.88
CA GLY A 20 18.25 -7.50 1.62
C GLY A 20 18.57 -8.90 2.17
N ALA A 21 17.63 -9.57 2.83
CA ALA A 21 17.80 -10.97 3.19
C ALA A 21 17.61 -11.89 1.98
N ALA A 22 18.30 -13.05 2.01
CA ALA A 22 18.14 -14.08 0.99
C ALA A 22 16.67 -14.55 0.90
N PHE A 23 16.24 -14.89 -0.31
CA PHE A 23 14.91 -15.45 -0.53
C PHE A 23 14.80 -16.83 0.14
N ASP A 24 13.84 -16.97 1.05
CA ASP A 24 13.50 -18.23 1.70
C ASP A 24 12.03 -18.60 1.40
N PRO A 25 11.76 -19.55 0.49
CA PRO A 25 10.41 -19.99 0.16
C PRO A 25 9.72 -20.80 1.26
N ALA A 26 10.45 -21.20 2.32
CA ALA A 26 9.89 -21.89 3.48
C ALA A 26 9.53 -20.93 4.62
N SER A 27 9.84 -19.63 4.48
CA SER A 27 9.54 -18.62 5.48
C SER A 27 8.04 -18.58 5.82
N PRO A 28 7.64 -18.65 7.11
CA PRO A 28 6.24 -18.55 7.51
C PRO A 28 5.58 -17.28 6.96
N GLY A 29 4.41 -17.44 6.36
CA GLY A 29 3.69 -16.34 5.71
C GLY A 29 4.07 -16.11 4.24
N THR A 30 4.89 -16.98 3.65
CA THR A 30 5.10 -17.00 2.19
C THR A 30 3.79 -17.26 1.47
N VAL A 31 3.51 -16.44 0.46
CA VAL A 31 2.31 -16.58 -0.40
C VAL A 31 2.72 -16.86 -1.84
N SER A 32 1.88 -17.63 -2.54
CA SER A 32 2.05 -17.92 -3.96
C SER A 32 1.15 -16.99 -4.76
N ALA A 33 1.70 -16.41 -5.82
CA ALA A 33 0.93 -15.71 -6.84
C ALA A 33 0.16 -16.70 -7.73
N PRO A 34 -0.99 -16.28 -8.28
CA PRO A 34 -1.62 -17.00 -9.37
C PRO A 34 -0.62 -17.24 -10.53
N LEU A 35 -0.74 -18.37 -11.22
CA LEU A 35 0.08 -18.65 -12.41
C LEU A 35 -0.10 -17.54 -13.46
N GLY A 36 0.99 -17.21 -14.15
CA GLY A 36 1.02 -16.13 -15.14
C GLY A 36 1.08 -14.70 -14.56
N THR A 37 1.06 -14.54 -13.23
CA THR A 37 1.26 -13.22 -12.61
C THR A 37 2.65 -12.67 -12.97
N SER A 38 2.73 -11.43 -13.45
CA SER A 38 4.00 -10.75 -13.73
C SER A 38 4.65 -10.21 -12.45
N VAL A 39 5.97 -9.97 -12.46
CA VAL A 39 6.68 -9.42 -11.29
C VAL A 39 6.08 -8.08 -10.81
N PRO A 40 5.77 -7.11 -11.70
CA PRO A 40 5.11 -5.86 -11.28
C PRO A 40 3.76 -6.09 -10.61
N VAL A 41 2.93 -7.01 -11.13
CA VAL A 41 1.64 -7.35 -10.52
C VAL A 41 1.85 -7.97 -9.15
N ALA A 42 2.80 -8.91 -9.02
CA ALA A 42 3.09 -9.54 -7.74
C ALA A 42 3.54 -8.52 -6.69
N ALA A 43 4.43 -7.59 -7.06
CA ALA A 43 4.90 -6.52 -6.19
C ALA A 43 3.77 -5.55 -5.77
N ALA A 44 2.95 -5.09 -6.71
CA ALA A 44 1.83 -4.19 -6.43
C ALA A 44 0.73 -4.87 -5.59
N ALA A 45 0.42 -6.14 -5.89
CA ALA A 45 -0.56 -6.95 -5.16
C ALA A 45 -0.22 -7.05 -3.69
N ARG A 46 1.08 -7.08 -3.33
CA ARG A 46 1.50 -7.07 -1.93
C ARG A 46 1.05 -5.81 -1.19
N PHE A 47 1.25 -4.63 -1.78
CA PHE A 47 0.82 -3.39 -1.15
C PHE A 47 -0.70 -3.29 -1.09
N GLN A 48 -1.41 -3.73 -2.13
CA GLN A 48 -2.87 -3.79 -2.12
C GLN A 48 -3.40 -4.77 -1.05
N GLN A 49 -2.76 -5.93 -0.88
CA GLN A 49 -3.09 -6.90 0.16
C GLN A 49 -3.05 -6.28 1.56
N MET A 50 -2.06 -5.44 1.87
CA MET A 50 -1.98 -4.75 3.16
C MET A 50 -3.22 -3.89 3.40
N ALA A 51 -3.61 -3.10 2.41
CA ALA A 51 -4.80 -2.26 2.48
C ALA A 51 -6.08 -3.09 2.56
N LEU A 52 -6.18 -4.20 1.82
CA LEU A 52 -7.33 -5.11 1.85
C LEU A 52 -7.55 -5.67 3.26
N LEU A 53 -6.48 -6.20 3.88
CA LEU A 53 -6.53 -6.73 5.24
C LEU A 53 -6.88 -5.64 6.26
N GLY A 54 -6.30 -4.45 6.11
CA GLY A 54 -6.59 -3.31 6.97
C GLY A 54 -8.03 -2.84 6.87
N LEU A 55 -8.55 -2.68 5.65
CA LEU A 55 -9.92 -2.22 5.40
C LEU A 55 -10.98 -3.27 5.78
N ASN A 56 -10.62 -4.54 5.85
CA ASN A 56 -11.50 -5.58 6.41
C ASN A 56 -11.69 -5.45 7.93
N ARG A 57 -10.85 -4.69 8.62
CA ARG A 57 -10.98 -4.40 10.06
C ARG A 57 -11.79 -3.14 10.35
N ALA A 58 -12.07 -2.33 9.32
CA ALA A 58 -12.89 -1.15 9.49
C ALA A 58 -14.35 -1.54 9.82
N PRO A 59 -15.10 -0.69 10.54
CA PRO A 59 -16.51 -0.94 10.81
C PRO A 59 -17.31 -1.28 9.56
N ALA A 60 -18.28 -2.19 9.69
CA ALA A 60 -19.19 -2.50 8.60
C ALA A 60 -19.91 -1.22 8.13
N GLY A 61 -19.99 -1.02 6.82
CA GLY A 61 -20.56 0.20 6.23
C GLY A 61 -19.60 1.38 6.13
N THR A 62 -18.31 1.24 6.50
CA THR A 62 -17.29 2.26 6.22
C THR A 62 -17.25 2.56 4.72
N GLY A 63 -17.63 3.79 4.35
CA GLY A 63 -17.67 4.24 2.95
C GLY A 63 -16.27 4.32 2.35
N CYS A 64 -16.11 3.81 1.12
CA CYS A 64 -14.87 3.94 0.36
C CYS A 64 -14.90 5.10 -0.65
N THR A 65 -16.10 5.59 -0.99
CA THR A 65 -16.29 6.72 -1.92
C THR A 65 -15.80 8.01 -1.28
N GLY A 66 -14.95 8.76 -2.00
CA GLY A 66 -14.41 10.02 -1.50
C GLY A 66 -13.38 9.85 -0.37
N ALA A 67 -12.89 8.63 -0.14
CA ALA A 67 -11.83 8.35 0.82
C ALA A 67 -10.56 9.15 0.49
N LEU A 68 -9.87 9.58 1.54
CA LEU A 68 -8.65 10.38 1.47
C LEU A 68 -7.46 9.54 1.93
N VAL A 69 -6.43 9.42 1.09
CA VAL A 69 -5.21 8.69 1.39
C VAL A 69 -4.06 9.68 1.56
N LEU A 70 -3.38 9.69 2.71
CA LEU A 70 -2.19 10.52 2.91
C LEU A 70 -0.95 9.75 2.49
N GLY A 71 -0.13 10.36 1.64
CA GLY A 71 1.11 9.80 1.10
C GLY A 71 0.99 9.40 -0.38
N SER A 72 2.12 9.23 -1.04
CA SER A 72 2.20 8.84 -2.47
C SER A 72 3.22 7.73 -2.73
N GLY A 73 3.63 7.02 -1.68
CA GLY A 73 4.53 5.87 -1.77
C GLY A 73 3.82 4.57 -2.15
N PRO A 74 4.52 3.43 -2.07
CA PRO A 74 3.96 2.14 -2.48
C PRO A 74 2.78 1.69 -1.61
N VAL A 75 2.80 2.02 -0.31
CA VAL A 75 1.67 1.74 0.61
C VAL A 75 0.43 2.55 0.21
N ALA A 76 0.60 3.83 -0.18
CA ALA A 76 -0.49 4.66 -0.71
C ALA A 76 -1.06 4.08 -2.01
N LEU A 77 -0.19 3.62 -2.92
CA LEU A 77 -0.62 2.95 -4.15
C LEU A 77 -1.48 1.73 -3.84
N GLY A 78 -1.02 0.85 -2.94
CA GLY A 78 -1.80 -0.32 -2.50
C GLY A 78 -3.17 0.06 -1.94
N CYS A 79 -3.22 1.12 -1.13
CA CYS A 79 -4.46 1.65 -0.57
C CYS A 79 -5.43 2.15 -1.65
N VAL A 80 -4.94 2.95 -2.59
CA VAL A 80 -5.73 3.44 -3.73
C VAL A 80 -6.30 2.28 -4.53
N LEU A 81 -5.45 1.30 -4.89
CA LEU A 81 -5.87 0.13 -5.68
C LEU A 81 -6.96 -0.67 -4.98
N GLU A 82 -6.86 -0.82 -3.66
CA GLU A 82 -7.89 -1.50 -2.88
C GLU A 82 -9.20 -0.72 -2.80
N LEU A 83 -9.14 0.60 -2.60
CA LEU A 83 -10.33 1.45 -2.62
C LEU A 83 -11.04 1.39 -3.98
N ARG A 84 -10.27 1.43 -5.08
CA ARG A 84 -10.78 1.24 -6.45
C ARG A 84 -11.43 -0.13 -6.62
N ARG A 85 -10.81 -1.20 -6.14
CA ARG A 85 -11.39 -2.56 -6.16
C ARG A 85 -12.71 -2.63 -5.38
N ARG A 86 -12.85 -1.88 -4.29
CA ARG A 86 -14.08 -1.75 -3.49
C ARG A 86 -15.14 -0.84 -4.12
N GLY A 87 -14.91 -0.33 -5.33
CA GLY A 87 -15.86 0.47 -6.08
C GLY A 87 -15.80 1.97 -5.83
N ALA A 88 -14.76 2.48 -5.16
CA ALA A 88 -14.56 3.93 -5.04
C ALA A 88 -14.33 4.53 -6.44
N ALA A 89 -15.27 5.32 -6.94
CA ALA A 89 -15.19 5.97 -8.25
C ALA A 89 -14.07 7.03 -8.33
N GLU A 90 -13.72 7.60 -7.19
CA GLU A 90 -12.65 8.59 -7.03
C GLU A 90 -11.95 8.35 -5.68
N VAL A 91 -10.62 8.51 -5.68
CA VAL A 91 -9.79 8.46 -4.48
C VAL A 91 -8.92 9.72 -4.43
N ARG A 92 -9.04 10.49 -3.35
CA ARG A 92 -8.24 11.70 -3.13
C ARG A 92 -6.95 11.32 -2.43
N VAL A 93 -5.81 11.76 -2.95
CA VAL A 93 -4.48 11.46 -2.42
C VAL A 93 -3.81 12.76 -1.99
N VAL A 94 -3.52 12.90 -0.69
CA VAL A 94 -2.82 14.08 -0.16
C VAL A 94 -1.33 13.82 -0.13
N THR A 95 -0.58 14.66 -0.85
CA THR A 95 0.87 14.48 -1.03
C THR A 95 1.60 15.80 -1.20
N SER A 96 2.85 15.86 -0.70
CA SER A 96 3.74 17.00 -0.92
C SER A 96 4.53 16.93 -2.22
N ARG A 97 4.47 15.82 -2.96
CA ARG A 97 5.11 15.68 -4.28
C ARG A 97 4.35 16.49 -5.33
N GLU A 98 5.05 17.29 -6.13
CA GLU A 98 4.46 18.05 -7.25
C GLU A 98 3.93 17.17 -8.37
N ARG A 99 4.66 16.10 -8.70
CA ARG A 99 4.30 15.15 -9.77
C ARG A 99 4.30 13.72 -9.22
N PRO A 100 3.34 13.38 -8.34
CA PRO A 100 3.28 12.06 -7.75
C PRO A 100 2.83 11.05 -8.81
N PRO A 101 3.57 9.98 -9.10
CA PRO A 101 3.19 9.03 -10.16
C PRO A 101 1.91 8.26 -9.88
N ILE A 102 1.47 8.22 -8.62
CA ILE A 102 0.15 7.71 -8.25
C ILE A 102 -0.99 8.49 -8.95
N ALA A 103 -0.74 9.73 -9.40
CA ALA A 103 -1.68 10.50 -10.23
C ALA A 103 -1.97 9.87 -11.59
N THR A 104 -1.16 8.89 -12.03
CA THR A 104 -1.43 8.15 -13.28
C THR A 104 -2.43 7.01 -13.09
N VAL A 105 -2.83 6.71 -11.85
CA VAL A 105 -3.85 5.71 -11.56
C VAL A 105 -5.23 6.28 -11.91
N PRO A 106 -6.05 5.58 -12.72
CA PRO A 106 -7.39 6.07 -13.08
C PRO A 106 -8.28 6.32 -11.86
N GLY A 107 -8.89 7.51 -11.81
CA GLY A 107 -9.77 7.91 -10.69
C GLY A 107 -9.02 8.42 -9.45
N VAL A 108 -7.72 8.71 -9.56
CA VAL A 108 -6.97 9.38 -8.49
C VAL A 108 -6.88 10.88 -8.74
N GLU A 109 -7.25 11.65 -7.74
CA GLU A 109 -6.96 13.08 -7.65
C GLU A 109 -5.85 13.31 -6.62
N CYS A 110 -4.77 13.99 -7.00
CA CYS A 110 -3.70 14.34 -6.09
C CYS A 110 -3.85 15.78 -5.60
N LEU A 111 -3.93 15.96 -4.29
CA LEU A 111 -4.19 17.23 -3.63
C LEU A 111 -3.03 17.62 -2.71
N ARG A 112 -2.88 18.94 -2.53
CA ARG A 112 -2.13 19.50 -1.42
C ARG A 112 -2.97 19.44 -0.16
N HIS A 113 -2.31 19.45 1.00
CA HIS A 113 -3.00 19.29 2.30
C HIS A 113 -4.05 20.38 2.52
N GLU A 114 -3.70 21.61 2.15
CA GLU A 114 -4.53 22.81 2.26
C GLU A 114 -5.80 22.76 1.41
N GLY A 115 -5.77 22.01 0.30
CA GLY A 115 -6.89 21.88 -0.64
C GLY A 115 -7.72 20.61 -0.46
N ALA A 116 -7.37 19.74 0.49
CA ALA A 116 -7.93 18.40 0.56
C ALA A 116 -9.35 18.33 1.15
N GLY A 117 -9.73 19.31 1.98
CA GLY A 117 -10.97 19.27 2.74
C GLY A 117 -11.04 18.08 3.71
N THR A 118 -12.23 17.78 4.20
CA THR A 118 -12.47 16.63 5.08
C THR A 118 -13.00 15.41 4.31
N ALA A 119 -12.91 14.24 4.95
CA ALA A 119 -13.46 12.98 4.45
C ALA A 119 -13.97 12.11 5.61
N ASP A 120 -14.97 11.27 5.34
CA ASP A 120 -15.48 10.29 6.30
C ASP A 120 -14.50 9.13 6.52
N THR A 121 -13.66 8.84 5.53
CA THR A 121 -12.60 7.82 5.61
C THR A 121 -11.28 8.45 5.23
N VAL A 122 -10.35 8.47 6.18
CA VAL A 122 -8.98 8.97 5.98
C VAL A 122 -8.00 7.85 6.32
N ILE A 123 -7.04 7.58 5.42
CA ILE A 123 -6.05 6.51 5.62
C ILE A 123 -4.66 7.14 5.59
N ASP A 124 -3.98 7.12 6.74
CA ASP A 124 -2.58 7.51 6.84
C ASP A 124 -1.67 6.38 6.37
N THR A 125 -0.93 6.62 5.29
CA THR A 125 0.13 5.73 4.80
C THR A 125 1.53 6.28 5.04
N THR A 126 1.64 7.43 5.73
CA THR A 126 2.90 8.13 5.99
C THR A 126 3.51 7.81 7.34
N GLY A 127 2.71 7.32 8.30
CA GLY A 127 3.16 7.10 9.69
C GLY A 127 3.13 8.40 10.52
N ALA A 128 2.38 9.40 10.07
CA ALA A 128 2.22 10.70 10.70
C ALA A 128 0.72 10.99 10.91
N PRO A 129 0.05 10.22 11.80
CA PRO A 129 -1.40 10.27 11.97
C PRO A 129 -1.92 11.66 12.38
N GLU A 130 -1.11 12.46 13.06
CA GLU A 130 -1.42 13.84 13.43
C GLU A 130 -1.74 14.72 12.21
N ARG A 131 -1.18 14.40 11.03
CA ARG A 131 -1.46 15.12 9.77
C ARG A 131 -2.77 14.70 9.13
N ALA A 132 -3.30 13.53 9.49
CA ALA A 132 -4.57 13.00 9.00
C ALA A 132 -5.77 13.57 9.77
N LEU A 133 -5.59 13.89 11.06
CA LEU A 133 -6.68 14.33 11.94
C LEU A 133 -7.47 15.55 11.43
N PRO A 134 -6.84 16.63 10.91
CA PRO A 134 -7.59 17.78 10.40
C PRO A 134 -8.42 17.47 9.15
N LEU A 135 -8.13 16.35 8.49
CA LEU A 135 -8.81 15.92 7.27
C LEU A 135 -9.97 14.95 7.56
N LEU A 136 -10.17 14.57 8.83
CA LEU A 136 -11.18 13.61 9.22
C LEU A 136 -12.47 14.30 9.64
N ALA A 137 -13.57 13.95 8.98
CA ALA A 137 -14.90 14.44 9.35
C ALA A 137 -15.35 13.90 10.72
N PRO A 138 -16.23 14.60 11.46
CA PRO A 138 -16.88 14.04 12.64
C PRO A 138 -17.58 12.71 12.32
N GLY A 139 -17.45 11.71 13.19
CA GLY A 139 -17.95 10.34 12.99
C GLY A 139 -17.10 9.49 12.05
N GLY A 140 -16.05 10.05 11.46
CA GLY A 140 -15.23 9.38 10.46
C GLY A 140 -14.32 8.27 10.99
N VAL A 141 -13.71 7.55 10.05
CA VAL A 141 -12.76 6.46 10.26
C VAL A 141 -11.35 6.89 9.88
N LEU A 142 -10.42 6.79 10.82
CA LEU A 142 -8.98 6.91 10.60
C LEU A 142 -8.33 5.53 10.47
N GLY A 143 -7.82 5.22 9.28
CA GLY A 143 -6.99 4.04 9.03
C GLY A 143 -5.51 4.33 9.25
N LEU A 144 -4.85 3.56 10.12
CA LEU A 144 -3.41 3.64 10.38
C LEU A 144 -2.68 2.52 9.64
N LEU A 145 -2.23 2.81 8.42
CA LEU A 145 -1.55 1.82 7.57
C LEU A 145 -0.02 2.06 7.49
N GLY A 146 0.41 3.33 7.49
CA GLY A 146 1.81 3.68 7.66
C GLY A 146 2.28 3.31 9.07
N THR A 147 3.55 2.92 9.22
CA THR A 147 4.12 2.63 10.55
C THR A 147 4.36 3.94 11.29
N PRO A 148 3.66 4.20 12.41
CA PRO A 148 3.85 5.43 13.15
C PRO A 148 5.22 5.49 13.82
N PHE A 149 5.73 6.71 14.04
CA PHE A 149 6.88 6.88 14.92
C PHE A 149 6.55 6.44 16.36
N PRO A 150 7.53 5.97 17.16
CA PRO A 150 7.26 5.50 18.53
C PRO A 150 6.60 6.51 19.48
N ARG A 151 6.61 7.80 19.12
CA ARG A 151 6.02 8.91 19.88
C ARG A 151 4.81 9.54 19.18
N ALA A 152 4.28 8.93 18.12
CA ALA A 152 3.08 9.42 17.48
C ALA A 152 1.89 9.26 18.45
N GLU A 153 1.17 10.36 18.69
CA GLU A 153 0.06 10.40 19.64
C GLU A 153 -1.24 10.80 18.94
N LEU A 154 -2.35 10.26 19.44
CA LEU A 154 -3.69 10.65 19.03
C LEU A 154 -4.39 11.36 20.20
N PRO A 155 -4.92 12.58 20.00
CA PRO A 155 -5.56 13.34 21.06
C PRO A 155 -6.91 12.71 21.45
N ALA A 156 -6.93 11.98 22.58
CA ALA A 156 -8.10 11.24 23.05
C ALA A 156 -9.36 12.10 23.17
N LEU A 157 -9.23 13.35 23.63
CA LEU A 157 -10.37 14.28 23.71
C LEU A 157 -10.98 14.59 22.34
N ALA A 158 -10.15 14.75 21.30
CA ALA A 158 -10.64 15.01 19.96
C ALA A 158 -11.27 13.76 19.35
N VAL A 159 -10.66 12.58 19.55
CA VAL A 159 -11.23 11.29 19.13
C VAL A 159 -12.62 11.11 19.76
N HIS A 160 -12.73 11.33 21.07
CA HIS A 160 -13.98 11.21 21.81
C HIS A 160 -15.04 12.23 21.33
N ARG A 161 -14.70 13.52 21.27
CA ARG A 161 -15.67 14.59 20.93
C ARG A 161 -16.15 14.53 19.48
N ASN A 162 -15.30 14.10 18.55
CA ASN A 162 -15.68 13.94 17.16
C ASN A 162 -16.26 12.56 16.86
N GLY A 163 -16.29 11.63 17.82
CA GLY A 163 -16.80 10.27 17.60
C GLY A 163 -16.02 9.49 16.55
N TRP A 164 -14.71 9.70 16.45
CA TRP A 164 -13.88 9.03 15.45
C TRP A 164 -13.65 7.56 15.78
N THR A 165 -13.59 6.73 14.75
CA THR A 165 -13.09 5.35 14.85
C THR A 165 -11.65 5.29 14.34
N VAL A 166 -10.73 4.72 15.13
CA VAL A 166 -9.32 4.55 14.74
C VAL A 166 -9.03 3.07 14.54
N VAL A 167 -8.51 2.72 13.37
CA VAL A 167 -8.27 1.33 12.96
C VAL A 167 -6.78 1.12 12.68
N GLY A 168 -6.16 0.19 13.40
CA GLY A 168 -4.83 -0.32 13.05
C GLY A 168 -4.94 -1.23 11.81
N MET A 169 -4.29 -0.84 10.71
CA MET A 169 -4.41 -1.54 9.42
C MET A 169 -3.18 -2.39 9.08
N GLN A 170 -2.22 -2.48 9.98
CA GLN A 170 -0.93 -3.08 9.72
C GLN A 170 -1.03 -4.59 9.43
N GLU A 171 -0.19 -5.08 8.53
CA GLU A 171 -0.24 -6.42 7.96
C GLU A 171 0.39 -7.50 8.82
N LEU A 172 1.15 -7.18 9.86
CA LEU A 172 1.58 -8.11 10.91
C LEU A 172 0.55 -8.24 12.04
N ALA A 173 -0.51 -7.41 12.06
CA ALA A 173 -1.58 -7.56 13.02
C ALA A 173 -2.27 -8.94 12.81
N PRO A 174 -2.64 -9.67 13.88
CA PRO A 174 -3.21 -11.00 13.76
C PRO A 174 -4.37 -11.07 12.77
N ALA A 175 -4.45 -12.18 12.05
CA ALA A 175 -5.53 -12.48 11.12
C ALA A 175 -5.92 -13.96 11.22
N ALA A 176 -7.11 -14.29 10.73
CA ALA A 176 -7.55 -15.67 10.63
C ALA A 176 -6.58 -16.50 9.75
N PRO A 177 -6.52 -17.83 9.94
CA PRO A 177 -5.82 -18.71 9.03
C PRO A 177 -6.19 -18.41 7.57
N ASP A 178 -5.19 -18.46 6.68
CA ASP A 178 -5.30 -18.18 5.24
C ASP A 178 -5.77 -16.76 4.82
N ALA A 179 -6.12 -15.86 5.74
CA ALA A 179 -6.55 -14.51 5.40
C ALA A 179 -5.52 -13.77 4.52
N TYR A 180 -4.23 -13.93 4.84
CA TYR A 180 -3.14 -13.38 4.04
C TYR A 180 -3.09 -13.93 2.63
N ARG A 181 -3.15 -15.26 2.48
CA ARG A 181 -3.11 -15.95 1.19
C ARG A 181 -4.30 -15.54 0.33
N SER A 182 -5.49 -15.53 0.91
CA SER A 182 -6.73 -15.13 0.24
C SER A 182 -6.67 -13.67 -0.20
N ALA A 183 -6.30 -12.75 0.68
CA ALA A 183 -6.16 -11.33 0.36
C ALA A 183 -5.16 -11.08 -0.76
N TYR A 184 -4.03 -11.80 -0.77
CA TYR A 184 -3.03 -11.67 -1.81
C TYR A 184 -3.56 -12.18 -3.16
N ALA A 185 -4.17 -13.37 -3.18
CA ALA A 185 -4.76 -13.94 -4.38
C ALA A 185 -5.85 -13.03 -4.96
N THR A 186 -6.72 -12.46 -4.12
CA THR A 186 -7.73 -11.47 -4.53
C THR A 186 -7.11 -10.23 -5.15
N ALA A 187 -6.08 -9.66 -4.52
CA ALA A 187 -5.40 -8.48 -5.05
C ALA A 187 -4.71 -8.78 -6.40
N ALA A 188 -3.95 -9.88 -6.48
CA ALA A 188 -3.24 -10.26 -7.69
C ALA A 188 -4.19 -10.56 -8.86
N ALA A 189 -5.27 -11.31 -8.62
CA ALA A 189 -6.30 -11.59 -9.63
C ALA A 189 -6.94 -10.30 -10.14
N TRP A 190 -7.36 -9.41 -9.22
CA TRP A 190 -7.99 -8.15 -9.61
C TRP A 190 -7.06 -7.26 -10.44
N LEU A 191 -5.78 -7.14 -10.06
CA LEU A 191 -4.81 -6.36 -10.83
C LEU A 191 -4.57 -6.93 -12.23
N THR A 192 -4.48 -8.26 -12.34
CA THR A 192 -4.34 -8.92 -13.63
C THR A 192 -5.57 -8.72 -14.52
N GLU A 193 -6.76 -8.94 -13.98
CA GLU A 193 -8.01 -9.00 -14.74
C GLU A 193 -8.62 -7.63 -15.04
N ASN A 194 -8.49 -6.66 -14.12
CA ASN A 194 -9.23 -5.40 -14.18
C ASN A 194 -8.33 -4.18 -14.43
N VAL A 195 -7.05 -4.25 -14.10
CA VAL A 195 -6.10 -3.15 -14.31
C VAL A 195 -5.19 -3.44 -15.52
N GLY A 196 -4.73 -4.68 -15.65
CA GLY A 196 -3.88 -5.14 -16.73
C GLY A 196 -2.38 -5.02 -16.39
N PRO A 197 -1.56 -6.05 -16.66
CA PRO A 197 -0.14 -6.06 -16.29
C PRO A 197 0.68 -4.90 -16.84
N GLY A 198 0.38 -4.42 -18.06
CA GLY A 198 1.08 -3.30 -18.67
C GLY A 198 0.83 -1.96 -17.98
N VAL A 199 -0.36 -1.75 -17.41
CA VAL A 199 -0.66 -0.56 -16.62
C VAL A 199 0.07 -0.62 -15.28
N VAL A 200 0.03 -1.77 -14.61
CA VAL A 200 0.71 -1.98 -13.32
C VAL A 200 2.23 -1.79 -13.44
N ALA A 201 2.82 -2.23 -14.55
CA ALA A 201 4.24 -2.06 -14.83
C ALA A 201 4.69 -0.59 -14.80
N ARG A 202 3.82 0.38 -15.16
CA ARG A 202 4.14 1.82 -15.15
C ARG A 202 4.31 2.40 -13.74
N TRP A 203 3.88 1.67 -12.71
CA TRP A 203 4.05 2.05 -11.31
C TRP A 203 5.25 1.37 -10.66
N CYS A 204 5.96 0.54 -11.42
CA CYS A 204 7.07 -0.24 -10.95
C CYS A 204 8.35 0.14 -11.70
N ARG A 205 9.44 0.26 -10.96
CA ARG A 205 10.79 0.38 -11.52
C ARG A 205 11.59 -0.85 -11.14
N ILE A 206 12.07 -1.57 -12.15
CA ILE A 206 13.01 -2.68 -11.97
C ILE A 206 14.43 -2.10 -12.03
N VAL A 207 15.26 -2.45 -11.05
CA VAL A 207 16.64 -1.97 -10.91
C VAL A 207 17.53 -3.18 -10.58
N PRO A 208 18.74 -3.29 -11.14
CA PRO A 208 19.70 -4.31 -10.71
C PRO A 208 19.92 -4.31 -9.20
N GLY A 209 20.00 -5.50 -8.59
CA GLY A 209 20.18 -5.70 -7.15
C GLY A 209 21.45 -5.05 -6.62
N SER A 210 22.53 -5.06 -7.41
CA SER A 210 23.80 -4.40 -7.13
C SER A 210 23.68 -2.88 -6.88
N LEU A 211 22.62 -2.22 -7.38
CA LEU A 211 22.34 -0.80 -7.14
C LEU A 211 21.49 -0.53 -5.89
N ALA A 212 21.06 -1.56 -5.16
CA ALA A 212 20.24 -1.39 -3.96
C ALA A 212 20.86 -0.44 -2.91
N PRO A 213 22.17 -0.50 -2.58
CA PRO A 213 22.77 0.43 -1.63
C PRO A 213 22.61 1.90 -2.05
N GLU A 214 22.78 2.18 -3.33
CA GLU A 214 22.68 3.53 -3.89
C GLU A 214 21.24 4.05 -3.84
N VAL A 215 20.28 3.21 -4.23
CA VAL A 215 18.85 3.57 -4.19
C VAL A 215 18.40 3.81 -2.74
N PHE A 216 18.81 2.96 -1.78
CA PHE A 216 18.47 3.17 -0.38
C PHE A 216 19.11 4.45 0.18
N ARG A 217 20.35 4.76 -0.20
CA ARG A 217 21.01 6.02 0.15
C ARG A 217 20.22 7.22 -0.38
N GLN A 218 19.85 7.21 -1.65
CA GLN A 218 19.02 8.24 -2.26
C GLN A 218 17.69 8.42 -1.50
N LEU A 219 16.99 7.32 -1.17
CA LEU A 219 15.72 7.38 -0.43
C LEU A 219 15.86 7.94 0.98
N ARG A 220 16.94 7.56 1.69
CA ARG A 220 17.26 8.08 3.02
C ARG A 220 17.54 9.58 2.98
N ASP A 221 18.26 10.04 1.97
CA ASP A 221 18.67 11.44 1.80
C ASP A 221 17.53 12.32 1.24
N GLY A 222 16.28 11.85 1.29
CA GLY A 222 15.09 12.58 0.83
C GLY A 222 14.86 12.53 -0.69
N GLY A 223 15.80 11.96 -1.43
CA GLY A 223 15.64 11.63 -2.83
C GLY A 223 14.48 10.65 -3.03
N ARG A 224 13.85 10.75 -4.18
CA ARG A 224 12.62 10.02 -4.47
C ARG A 224 12.67 9.59 -5.93
N LEU A 225 12.61 8.28 -6.14
CA LEU A 225 12.38 7.73 -7.47
C LEU A 225 11.00 8.17 -7.95
N ALA A 226 10.86 8.23 -9.28
CA ALA A 226 9.60 8.51 -9.92
C ALA A 226 8.61 7.45 -9.44
N GLU A 227 8.70 6.23 -9.95
CA GLU A 227 7.78 5.13 -9.66
C GLU A 227 7.66 4.82 -8.16
N PRO A 228 6.43 4.56 -7.66
CA PRO A 228 6.20 4.28 -6.24
C PRO A 228 6.75 2.92 -5.80
N VAL A 229 6.81 1.93 -6.70
CA VAL A 229 7.31 0.58 -6.39
C VAL A 229 8.67 0.38 -7.04
N VAL A 230 9.65 -0.04 -6.26
CA VAL A 230 10.99 -0.38 -6.73
C VAL A 230 11.22 -1.86 -6.51
N ILE A 231 11.64 -2.57 -7.55
CA ILE A 231 11.91 -4.00 -7.55
C ILE A 231 13.39 -4.16 -7.84
N PHE A 232 14.12 -4.75 -6.90
CA PHE A 232 15.52 -5.09 -7.09
C PHE A 232 15.61 -6.47 -7.71
N ASP A 233 16.19 -6.54 -8.90
CA ASP A 233 16.42 -7.76 -9.65
C ASP A 233 17.84 -8.28 -9.38
N TRP A 234 17.91 -9.39 -8.66
CA TRP A 234 19.18 -10.03 -8.27
C TRP A 234 19.61 -11.12 -9.28
N GLU A 235 18.80 -11.38 -10.32
CA GLU A 235 19.17 -12.29 -11.42
C GLU A 235 19.92 -11.55 -12.54
N ALA A 236 19.81 -10.21 -12.58
CA ALA A 236 20.45 -9.35 -13.57
C ALA A 236 21.96 -9.09 -13.31
N GLU A 237 22.63 -9.98 -12.58
CA GLU A 237 24.08 -9.92 -12.29
C GLU A 237 24.93 -10.66 -13.34
#